data_AF-A0A1L9D0I5-F1
#
_entry.id   AF-A0A1L9D0I5-F1
#
_cell.length_a   1.000
_cell.length_b   1.000
_cell.length_c   1.000
_cell.angle_alpha   90.00
_cell.angle_beta   90.00
_cell.angle_gamma   90.00
#
_symmetry.space_group_name_H-M   'P 1'
#
loop_
_entity.id
_entity.type
_entity.pdbx_description
1 polymer ?
#
loop_
_entity_poly.entity_id
_entity_poly.type
_entity_poly.pdbx_seq_one_letter_code
_entity_poly.pdbx_strand_id
1 'polypeptide(L)'
;MTHPGFESAQNEYLELKRWLFEAALPLWSSVGRDCVSGGFFEKIDRSGVAVEAARRTRVVCRQIYSFSAAKKMGWAGDAEGVVQHGWDFLQRHCFNADGSVITTVDLASGVRNTSFDLYDHAFALFGLSYAADTLENRDGIAEAALNCLEAMIASWKHPASGFEEAFPPIVPLRSNPHMHLFEAFLAWLENPSIKKPERWLSCLNELGELCLSSFISPDNGALREYYNHDWSVMQHHNLAPIEPGHQFEWAWLLTRWGKMAGRKDALIASRKLVEIGEKGVDETRGLAHNGLNFDLTLNDRAFRLWPQTERIKAWLMMAEMAITPEDREVAYAKVAEAARSLQRFFTGVLPGLWVDRFNEDGTAAEEHAPASSLYHIVCALEEMHRLLKPYTESVPALFLDRDGVIIEDTGYPGTIEDVRLIPGAAEVISSFRDRGYRVFVVTNQSGIGRGYYDDLDYIMLRAHIEKLLHEQGASIDDERLCPFHENAAVEKYRGNHYWRKPSPGMIEDIIMRWNVDRERSILIGDKETDVEAAVAAGIQGALFSGKNLLDFACSKKL
;
A
#
# COMPACT_ATOMS: atom_id res chain seq x y z
N MET A 1 -17.95 -19.19 -11.46
CA MET A 1 -16.63 -18.77 -11.97
C MET A 1 -15.60 -19.33 -11.00
N THR A 2 -14.45 -19.81 -11.47
CA THR A 2 -13.34 -20.23 -10.61
C THR A 2 -12.32 -19.10 -10.56
N HIS A 3 -11.86 -18.74 -9.37
CA HIS A 3 -10.89 -17.66 -9.16
C HIS A 3 -9.58 -18.22 -8.60
N PRO A 4 -8.87 -19.08 -9.37
CA PRO A 4 -7.76 -19.84 -8.84
C PRO A 4 -6.59 -18.96 -8.37
N GLY A 5 -6.40 -17.79 -9.00
CA GLY A 5 -5.37 -16.84 -8.58
C GLY A 5 -5.71 -16.22 -7.23
N PHE A 6 -6.93 -15.70 -7.09
CA PHE A 6 -7.42 -15.12 -5.83
C PHE A 6 -7.45 -16.16 -4.69
N GLU A 7 -8.02 -17.34 -4.93
CA GLU A 7 -8.09 -18.43 -3.94
C GLU A 7 -6.69 -18.85 -3.50
N SER A 8 -5.74 -18.97 -4.44
CA SER A 8 -4.35 -19.27 -4.10
C SER A 8 -3.75 -18.16 -3.24
N ALA A 9 -3.88 -16.90 -3.62
CA ALA A 9 -3.35 -15.78 -2.84
C ALA A 9 -3.95 -15.71 -1.43
N GLN A 10 -5.26 -15.93 -1.29
CA GLN A 10 -5.95 -15.96 -0.02
C GLN A 10 -5.45 -17.10 0.88
N ASN A 11 -5.22 -18.29 0.33
CA ASN A 11 -4.65 -19.41 1.09
C ASN A 11 -3.26 -19.08 1.63
N GLU A 12 -2.37 -18.52 0.80
CA GLU A 12 -1.02 -18.11 1.24
C GLU A 12 -1.09 -17.03 2.34
N TYR A 13 -1.99 -16.06 2.18
CA TYR A 13 -2.22 -15.04 3.21
C TYR A 13 -2.67 -15.65 4.54
N LEU A 14 -3.58 -16.63 4.53
CA LEU A 14 -4.07 -17.26 5.76
C LEU A 14 -2.98 -18.06 6.47
N GLU A 15 -2.07 -18.71 5.73
CA GLU A 15 -0.90 -19.39 6.30
C GLU A 15 0.10 -18.40 6.91
N LEU A 16 0.46 -17.36 6.15
CA LEU A 16 1.36 -16.31 6.61
C LEU A 16 0.80 -15.57 7.83
N LYS A 17 -0.49 -15.23 7.84
CA LYS A 17 -1.16 -14.59 8.97
C LYS A 17 -1.13 -15.48 10.21
N ARG A 18 -1.36 -16.79 10.06
CA ARG A 18 -1.29 -17.74 11.17
C ARG A 18 0.11 -17.76 11.78
N TRP A 19 1.14 -17.89 10.95
CA TRP A 19 2.54 -17.83 11.41
C TRP A 19 2.84 -16.50 12.12
N LEU A 20 2.40 -15.37 11.56
CA LEU A 20 2.60 -14.05 12.15
C LEU A 20 1.94 -13.98 13.54
N PHE A 21 0.69 -14.42 13.66
CA PHE A 21 -0.13 -14.25 14.87
C PHE A 21 0.22 -15.24 15.97
N GLU A 22 0.55 -16.47 15.62
CA GLU A 22 0.76 -17.57 16.57
C GLU A 22 2.24 -17.76 16.93
N ALA A 23 3.18 -17.30 16.10
CA ALA A 23 4.61 -17.50 16.32
C ALA A 23 5.40 -16.19 16.40
N ALA A 24 5.38 -15.36 15.35
CA ALA A 24 6.24 -14.18 15.30
C ALA A 24 5.84 -13.09 16.31
N LEU A 25 4.61 -12.58 16.26
CA LEU A 25 4.18 -11.51 17.16
C LEU A 25 4.30 -11.88 18.65
N PRO A 26 3.94 -13.09 19.11
CA PRO A 26 4.18 -13.51 20.49
C PRO A 26 5.66 -13.49 20.88
N LEU A 27 6.57 -13.95 20.02
CA LEU A 27 8.00 -13.97 20.29
C LEU A 27 8.58 -12.54 20.34
N TRP A 28 8.24 -11.69 19.37
CA TRP A 28 8.78 -10.33 19.27
C TRP A 28 8.17 -9.35 20.27
N SER A 29 6.94 -9.59 20.75
CA SER A 29 6.35 -8.80 21.85
C SER A 29 6.87 -9.18 23.24
N SER A 30 7.47 -10.37 23.37
CA SER A 30 8.03 -10.88 24.63
C SER A 30 9.55 -10.78 24.63
N VAL A 31 10.24 -11.70 23.94
CA VAL A 31 11.71 -11.77 23.87
C VAL A 31 12.29 -10.57 23.13
N GLY A 32 11.63 -10.11 22.06
CA GLY A 32 12.08 -8.95 21.28
C GLY A 32 11.93 -7.61 22.03
N ARG A 33 11.14 -7.56 23.10
CA ARG A 33 10.87 -6.34 23.89
C ARG A 33 11.74 -6.32 25.14
N ASP A 34 12.56 -5.29 25.30
CA ASP A 34 13.34 -5.10 26.53
C ASP A 34 12.46 -4.48 27.62
N CYS A 35 11.83 -5.34 28.43
CA CYS A 35 10.98 -4.93 29.54
C CYS A 35 11.78 -4.43 30.76
N VAL A 36 13.11 -4.56 30.75
CA VAL A 36 13.97 -4.17 31.89
C VAL A 36 14.54 -2.77 31.67
N SER A 37 15.17 -2.54 30.52
CA SER A 37 15.85 -1.27 30.22
C SER A 37 15.08 -0.39 29.24
N GLY A 38 14.06 -0.92 28.57
CA GLY A 38 13.23 -0.21 27.61
C GLY A 38 13.66 -0.39 26.15
N GLY A 39 12.73 -0.10 25.23
CA GLY A 39 12.95 -0.26 23.79
C GLY A 39 12.86 -1.72 23.35
N PHE A 40 13.45 -2.02 22.19
CA PHE A 40 13.37 -3.33 21.53
C PHE A 40 14.76 -3.83 21.16
N PHE A 41 15.00 -5.12 21.38
CA PHE A 41 16.25 -5.74 20.97
C PHE A 41 16.36 -5.74 19.44
N GLU A 42 17.59 -5.53 18.97
CA GLU A 42 17.88 -5.41 17.54
C GLU A 42 17.75 -6.75 16.80
N LYS A 43 17.98 -7.86 17.51
CA LYS A 43 18.04 -9.21 16.96
C LYS A 43 17.63 -10.25 18.00
N ILE A 44 17.09 -11.36 17.52
CA ILE A 44 16.94 -12.61 18.28
C ILE A 44 17.82 -13.66 17.60
N ASP A 45 18.65 -14.34 18.39
CA ASP A 45 19.52 -15.40 17.88
C ASP A 45 18.73 -16.66 17.50
N ARG A 46 19.41 -17.63 16.87
CA ARG A 46 18.77 -18.87 16.39
C ARG A 46 18.24 -19.77 17.51
N SER A 47 18.65 -19.54 18.75
CA SER A 47 18.16 -20.27 19.93
C SER A 47 16.93 -19.61 20.56
N GLY A 48 16.51 -18.44 20.06
CA GLY A 48 15.37 -17.69 20.59
C GLY A 48 15.75 -16.75 21.72
N VAL A 49 17.01 -16.36 21.84
CA VAL A 49 17.50 -15.43 22.87
C VAL A 49 17.77 -14.06 22.25
N ALA A 50 17.33 -13.01 22.93
CA ALA A 50 17.60 -11.64 22.52
C ALA A 50 19.10 -11.32 22.59
N VAL A 51 19.60 -10.60 21.59
CA VAL A 51 21.01 -10.17 21.53
C VAL A 51 21.11 -8.70 21.93
N GLU A 52 21.89 -8.43 22.98
CA GLU A 52 22.10 -7.06 23.48
C GLU A 52 22.94 -6.23 22.49
N ALA A 53 22.45 -5.03 22.18
CA ALA A 53 23.06 -4.06 21.27
C ALA A 53 22.44 -2.68 21.47
N ALA A 54 23.12 -1.60 21.04
CA ALA A 54 22.52 -0.28 21.05
C ALA A 54 21.17 -0.26 20.30
N ARG A 55 20.15 0.34 20.91
CA ARG A 55 18.79 0.46 20.35
C ARG A 55 18.84 1.48 19.22
N ARG A 56 18.38 1.11 18.02
CA ARG A 56 18.25 2.04 16.88
C ARG A 56 16.84 2.60 16.85
N THR A 57 16.70 3.92 16.72
CA THR A 57 15.38 4.57 16.73
C THR A 57 14.47 4.03 15.62
N ARG A 58 15.00 3.81 14.41
CA ARG A 58 14.22 3.16 13.34
C ARG A 58 13.65 1.80 13.72
N VAL A 59 14.35 0.99 14.53
CA VAL A 59 13.84 -0.33 14.94
C VAL A 59 12.69 -0.18 15.91
N VAL A 60 12.80 0.74 16.88
CA VAL A 60 11.69 1.06 17.79
C VAL A 60 10.45 1.49 17.00
N CYS A 61 10.63 2.37 16.02
CA CYS A 61 9.53 2.89 15.20
C CYS A 61 8.92 1.82 14.28
N ARG A 62 9.75 0.93 13.72
CA ARG A 62 9.29 -0.23 12.96
C ARG A 62 8.48 -1.21 13.81
N GLN A 63 8.87 -1.43 15.06
CA GLN A 63 8.09 -2.27 15.99
C GLN A 63 6.75 -1.60 16.35
N ILE A 64 6.74 -0.29 16.61
CA ILE A 64 5.50 0.49 16.80
C ILE A 64 4.54 0.23 15.63
N TYR A 65 5.00 0.43 14.40
CA TYR A 65 4.18 0.12 13.22
C TYR A 65 3.70 -1.34 13.21
N SER A 66 4.61 -2.30 13.38
CA SER A 66 4.29 -3.73 13.27
C SER A 66 3.18 -4.15 14.25
N PHE A 67 3.23 -3.66 15.49
CA PHE A 67 2.20 -3.98 16.49
C PHE A 67 0.92 -3.15 16.31
N SER A 68 1.00 -1.91 15.85
CA SER A 68 -0.18 -1.13 15.44
C SER A 68 -0.96 -1.82 14.31
N ALA A 69 -0.27 -2.25 13.26
CA ALA A 69 -0.87 -2.99 12.14
C ALA A 69 -1.41 -4.37 12.59
N ALA A 70 -0.71 -5.07 13.49
CA ALA A 70 -1.20 -6.30 14.07
C ALA A 70 -2.54 -6.13 14.81
N LYS A 71 -2.69 -5.04 15.59
CA LYS A 71 -3.97 -4.69 16.25
C LYS A 71 -5.08 -4.53 15.22
N LYS A 72 -4.84 -3.78 14.14
CA LYS A 72 -5.82 -3.56 13.06
C LYS A 72 -6.23 -4.86 12.35
N MET A 73 -5.29 -5.79 12.16
CA MET A 73 -5.56 -7.10 11.56
C MET A 73 -6.23 -8.10 12.52
N GLY A 74 -6.46 -7.70 13.79
CA GLY A 74 -7.16 -8.48 14.81
C GLY A 74 -6.28 -9.43 15.62
N TRP A 75 -4.99 -9.14 15.80
CA TRP A 75 -4.15 -9.92 16.71
C TRP A 75 -4.62 -9.75 18.16
N ALA A 76 -4.80 -10.86 18.88
CA ALA A 76 -5.38 -10.87 20.23
C ALA A 76 -4.36 -10.54 21.36
N GLY A 77 -3.08 -10.35 21.01
CA GLY A 77 -2.05 -9.98 21.99
C GLY A 77 -2.10 -8.51 22.42
N ASP A 78 -1.22 -8.14 23.35
CA ASP A 78 -1.11 -6.78 23.90
C ASP A 78 -0.38 -5.83 22.92
N ALA A 79 -0.97 -5.60 21.74
CA ALA A 79 -0.41 -4.69 20.75
C ALA A 79 -0.29 -3.26 21.27
N GLU A 80 -1.32 -2.78 21.97
CA GLU A 80 -1.34 -1.41 22.50
C GLU A 80 -0.28 -1.18 23.56
N GLY A 81 -0.07 -2.12 24.49
CA GLY A 81 1.00 -2.03 25.48
C GLY A 81 2.40 -2.10 24.85
N VAL A 82 2.58 -2.85 23.76
CA VAL A 82 3.85 -2.85 23.01
C VAL A 82 4.09 -1.51 22.30
N VAL A 83 3.06 -0.93 21.68
CA VAL A 83 3.15 0.39 21.05
C VAL A 83 3.41 1.49 22.07
N GLN A 84 2.73 1.45 23.21
CA GLN A 84 2.97 2.37 24.33
C GLN A 84 4.41 2.25 24.85
N HIS A 85 4.94 1.03 25.00
CA HIS A 85 6.35 0.80 25.39
C HIS A 85 7.33 1.43 24.42
N GLY A 86 7.06 1.31 23.11
CA GLY A 86 7.87 1.96 22.07
C GLY A 86 7.81 3.48 22.17
N TRP A 87 6.61 4.06 22.27
CA TRP A 87 6.42 5.50 22.41
C TRP A 87 7.09 6.08 23.66
N ASP A 88 6.94 5.41 24.79
CA ASP A 88 7.61 5.73 26.05
C ASP A 88 9.13 5.79 25.91
N PHE A 89 9.71 4.83 25.18
CA PHE A 89 11.15 4.83 24.91
C PHE A 89 11.55 6.00 24.02
N LEU A 90 10.79 6.27 22.95
CA LEU A 90 11.08 7.37 22.02
C LEU A 90 11.09 8.72 22.75
N GLN A 91 10.05 9.03 23.53
CA GLN A 91 9.95 10.30 24.27
C GLN A 91 11.12 10.52 25.24
N ARG A 92 11.58 9.45 25.90
CA ARG A 92 12.64 9.56 26.91
C ARG A 92 14.05 9.64 26.30
N HIS A 93 14.27 8.99 25.16
CA HIS A 93 15.62 8.68 24.70
C HIS A 93 15.94 9.08 23.27
N CYS A 94 14.95 9.24 22.38
CA CYS A 94 15.17 9.28 20.93
C CYS A 94 14.97 10.66 20.28
N PHE A 95 14.61 11.70 21.04
CA PHE A 95 14.49 13.07 20.52
C PHE A 95 15.55 14.00 21.12
N ASN A 96 16.12 14.85 20.27
CA ASN A 96 16.91 16.01 20.66
C ASN A 96 15.98 17.14 21.12
N ALA A 97 16.57 18.16 21.76
CA ALA A 97 15.80 19.31 22.27
C ALA A 97 15.14 20.15 21.16
N ASP A 98 15.65 20.09 19.93
CA ASP A 98 15.09 20.75 18.76
C ASP A 98 14.01 19.92 18.04
N GLY A 99 13.71 18.71 18.53
CA GLY A 99 12.74 17.79 17.93
C GLY A 99 13.33 16.81 16.91
N SER A 100 14.60 16.95 16.53
CA SER A 100 15.28 15.99 15.65
C SER A 100 15.54 14.65 16.35
N VAL A 101 15.85 13.61 15.57
CA VAL A 101 15.96 12.23 16.04
C VAL A 101 17.39 11.88 16.43
N ILE A 102 17.53 11.20 17.57
CA ILE A 102 18.75 10.51 18.00
C ILE A 102 18.74 9.13 17.34
N THR A 103 19.78 8.78 16.60
CA THR A 103 19.80 7.57 15.75
C THR A 103 19.97 6.29 16.55
N THR A 104 20.89 6.30 17.53
CA THR A 104 21.17 5.16 18.39
C THR A 104 21.32 5.55 19.85
N VAL A 105 20.86 4.66 20.73
CA VAL A 105 20.96 4.79 22.19
C VAL A 105 21.54 3.49 22.75
N ASP A 106 22.76 3.56 23.27
CA ASP A 106 23.36 2.48 24.05
C ASP A 106 22.98 2.67 25.53
N LEU A 107 22.12 1.79 26.04
CA LEU A 107 21.62 1.87 27.41
C LEU A 107 22.67 1.46 28.45
N ALA A 108 23.66 0.65 28.07
CA ALA A 108 24.70 0.20 28.99
C ALA A 108 25.76 1.30 29.21
N SER A 109 26.17 1.98 28.14
CA SER A 109 27.16 3.06 28.23
C SER A 109 26.56 4.45 28.40
N GLY A 110 25.26 4.62 28.10
CA GLY A 110 24.58 5.91 28.03
C GLY A 110 24.93 6.74 26.79
N VAL A 111 25.74 6.20 25.86
CA VAL A 111 26.14 6.89 24.63
C VAL A 111 24.94 7.04 23.70
N ARG A 112 24.76 8.26 23.19
CA ARG A 112 23.72 8.62 22.22
C ARG A 112 24.37 9.14 20.96
N ASN A 113 23.98 8.60 19.81
CA ASN A 113 24.37 9.15 18.52
C ASN A 113 23.34 10.20 18.08
N THR A 114 23.70 11.46 18.25
CA THR A 114 22.84 12.61 17.90
C THR A 114 23.07 13.10 16.47
N SER A 115 23.91 12.43 15.68
CA SER A 115 24.11 12.79 14.28
C SER A 115 22.84 12.57 13.47
N PHE A 116 22.58 13.47 12.53
CA PHE A 116 21.47 13.33 11.60
C PHE A 116 21.66 12.10 10.70
N ASP A 117 20.59 11.33 10.55
CA ASP A 117 20.44 10.29 9.55
C ASP A 117 19.02 10.37 9.00
N LEU A 118 18.89 10.66 7.71
CA LEU A 118 17.60 10.86 7.04
C LEU A 118 16.70 9.62 7.13
N TYR A 119 17.31 8.42 7.11
CA TYR A 119 16.60 7.15 7.18
C TYR A 119 15.98 6.94 8.56
N ASP A 120 16.71 7.21 9.64
CA ASP A 120 16.17 7.13 11.01
C ASP A 120 15.04 8.14 11.24
N HIS A 121 15.13 9.35 10.67
CA HIS A 121 14.06 10.35 10.74
C HIS A 121 12.82 9.92 9.96
N ALA A 122 12.98 9.35 8.76
CA ALA A 122 11.87 8.81 7.99
C ALA A 122 11.08 7.75 8.79
N PHE A 123 11.79 6.80 9.41
CA PHE A 123 11.14 5.79 10.25
C PHE A 123 10.54 6.36 11.53
N ALA A 124 11.15 7.38 12.13
CA ALA A 124 10.56 8.07 13.28
C ALA A 124 9.20 8.69 12.92
N LEU A 125 9.15 9.48 11.85
CA LEU A 125 7.89 10.06 11.37
C LEU A 125 6.87 8.97 11.04
N PHE A 126 7.28 7.92 10.33
CA PHE A 126 6.40 6.80 9.99
C PHE A 126 5.83 6.11 11.24
N GLY A 127 6.67 5.72 12.19
CA GLY A 127 6.24 5.06 13.43
C GLY A 127 5.32 5.95 14.28
N LEU A 128 5.59 7.26 14.35
CA LEU A 128 4.74 8.20 15.08
C LEU A 128 3.32 8.30 14.49
N SER A 129 3.14 8.17 13.17
CA SER A 129 1.80 8.14 12.58
C SER A 129 0.97 6.97 13.16
N TYR A 130 1.57 5.77 13.18
CA TYR A 130 0.88 4.58 13.68
C TYR A 130 0.72 4.58 15.21
N ALA A 131 1.65 5.17 15.95
CA ALA A 131 1.47 5.42 17.38
C ALA A 131 0.29 6.35 17.65
N ALA A 132 0.16 7.45 16.90
CA ALA A 132 -0.95 8.40 17.05
C ALA A 132 -2.31 7.78 16.73
N ASP A 133 -2.36 6.82 15.80
CA ASP A 133 -3.59 6.08 15.46
C ASP A 133 -3.94 4.99 16.50
N THR A 134 -2.96 4.52 17.26
CA THR A 134 -3.14 3.41 18.21
C THR A 134 -3.39 3.86 19.64
N LEU A 135 -2.73 4.93 20.07
CA LEU A 135 -2.69 5.39 21.46
C LEU A 135 -3.64 6.57 21.71
N GLU A 136 -4.09 6.73 22.95
CA GLU A 136 -4.99 7.84 23.32
C GLU A 136 -4.32 9.22 23.17
N ASN A 137 -3.01 9.32 23.43
CA ASN A 137 -2.23 10.57 23.36
C ASN A 137 -1.87 10.98 21.91
N ARG A 138 -2.84 10.88 21.00
CA ARG A 138 -2.65 11.15 19.57
C ARG A 138 -2.15 12.56 19.28
N ASP A 139 -2.64 13.56 20.02
CA ASP A 139 -2.27 14.97 19.81
C ASP A 139 -0.81 15.23 20.18
N GLY A 140 -0.33 14.69 21.31
CA GLY A 140 1.07 14.84 21.71
C GLY A 140 2.05 14.14 20.76
N ILE A 141 1.65 12.99 20.21
CA ILE A 141 2.43 12.25 19.23
C ILE A 141 2.48 13.01 17.89
N ALA A 142 1.33 13.54 17.43
CA ALA A 142 1.26 14.33 16.21
C ALA A 142 2.06 15.64 16.32
N GLU A 143 2.08 16.27 17.50
CA GLU A 143 2.92 17.45 17.76
C GLU A 143 4.42 17.09 17.72
N ALA A 144 4.83 15.96 18.28
CA ALA A 144 6.21 15.49 18.20
C ALA A 144 6.65 15.23 16.75
N ALA A 145 5.77 14.62 15.95
CA ALA A 145 6.04 14.39 14.53
C ALA A 145 6.15 15.69 13.73
N LEU A 146 5.28 16.66 13.98
CA LEU A 146 5.37 17.98 13.35
C LEU A 146 6.66 18.70 13.74
N ASN A 147 7.05 18.67 15.02
CA ASN A 147 8.32 19.28 15.46
C ASN A 147 9.53 18.62 14.79
N CYS A 148 9.53 17.30 14.65
CA CYS A 148 10.56 16.58 13.91
C CYS A 148 10.62 17.02 12.44
N LEU A 149 9.47 17.13 11.76
CA LEU A 149 9.40 17.61 10.37
C LEU A 149 9.92 19.05 10.23
N GLU A 150 9.51 19.96 11.11
CA GLU A 150 9.94 21.37 11.06
C GLU A 150 11.45 21.49 11.33
N ALA A 151 12.01 20.70 12.25
CA ALA A 151 13.45 20.61 12.46
C ALA A 151 14.18 20.11 11.21
N MET A 152 13.61 19.09 10.54
CA MET A 152 14.17 18.57 9.30
C MET A 152 14.21 19.61 8.19
N ILE A 153 13.10 20.32 7.98
CA ILE A 153 12.99 21.39 6.98
C ILE A 153 13.98 22.52 7.29
N ALA A 154 14.14 22.88 8.57
CA ALA A 154 15.00 23.99 8.97
C ALA A 154 16.50 23.68 8.80
N SER A 155 16.93 22.43 8.97
CA SER A 155 18.35 22.08 9.07
C SER A 155 18.91 21.23 7.93
N TRP A 156 18.09 20.38 7.28
CA TRP A 156 18.57 19.41 6.29
C TRP A 156 17.78 19.43 4.98
N LYS A 157 16.97 20.45 4.75
CA LYS A 157 16.33 20.64 3.44
C LYS A 157 17.40 20.86 2.37
N HIS A 158 17.37 20.06 1.32
CA HIS A 158 18.31 20.21 0.22
C HIS A 158 17.96 21.47 -0.61
N PRO A 159 18.94 22.26 -1.09
CA PRO A 159 18.67 23.52 -1.81
C PRO A 159 17.86 23.38 -3.10
N ALA A 160 18.00 22.26 -3.82
CA ALA A 160 17.28 21.98 -5.06
C ALA A 160 15.94 21.27 -4.84
N SER A 161 15.99 20.01 -4.37
CA SER A 161 14.83 19.22 -4.00
C SER A 161 15.21 18.13 -3.00
N GLY A 162 14.29 17.69 -2.16
CA GLY A 162 14.48 16.63 -1.17
C GLY A 162 15.21 17.09 0.09
N PHE A 163 16.02 16.21 0.66
CA PHE A 163 16.77 16.42 1.90
C PHE A 163 18.23 15.96 1.74
N GLU A 164 19.11 16.59 2.52
CA GLU A 164 20.52 16.22 2.61
C GLU A 164 20.70 14.86 3.32
N GLU A 165 21.81 14.17 3.08
CA GLU A 165 22.14 12.92 3.79
C GLU A 165 22.76 13.14 5.18
N ALA A 166 23.43 14.29 5.37
CA ALA A 166 24.11 14.67 6.60
C ALA A 166 24.35 16.19 6.64
N PHE A 167 24.83 16.69 7.79
CA PHE A 167 25.39 18.04 7.90
C PHE A 167 26.80 17.99 8.52
N PRO A 168 27.86 18.49 7.85
CA PRO A 168 27.86 19.07 6.50
C PRO A 168 27.41 18.08 5.40
N PRO A 169 26.90 18.55 4.25
CA PRO A 169 26.43 17.69 3.16
C PRO A 169 27.47 16.66 2.71
N ILE A 170 27.01 15.44 2.42
CA ILE A 170 27.82 14.34 1.91
C ILE A 170 27.19 13.76 0.63
N VAL A 171 28.03 13.16 -0.20
CA VAL A 171 27.63 12.37 -1.39
C VAL A 171 28.09 10.92 -1.23
N PRO A 172 27.40 9.93 -1.86
CA PRO A 172 26.22 10.08 -2.71
C PRO A 172 24.95 10.48 -1.95
N LEU A 173 24.09 11.28 -2.59
CA LEU A 173 22.68 11.35 -2.21
C LEU A 173 21.99 10.05 -2.62
N ARG A 174 21.00 9.60 -1.84
CA ARG A 174 20.35 8.30 -2.05
C ARG A 174 18.85 8.41 -2.23
N SER A 175 18.29 7.61 -3.13
CA SER A 175 16.83 7.51 -3.31
C SER A 175 16.17 6.78 -2.13
N ASN A 176 16.86 5.83 -1.50
CA ASN A 176 16.30 4.97 -0.45
C ASN A 176 15.79 5.74 0.81
N PRO A 177 16.57 6.62 1.48
CA PRO A 177 16.02 7.41 2.59
C PRO A 177 14.82 8.27 2.19
N HIS A 178 14.83 8.81 0.96
CA HIS A 178 13.71 9.60 0.42
C HIS A 178 12.46 8.74 0.16
N MET A 179 12.62 7.48 -0.24
CA MET A 179 11.52 6.52 -0.40
C MET A 179 10.77 6.30 0.91
N HIS A 180 11.47 6.04 2.02
CA HIS A 180 10.81 5.85 3.30
C HIS A 180 10.27 7.16 3.89
N LEU A 181 10.87 8.31 3.55
CA LEU A 181 10.31 9.60 3.92
C LEU A 181 8.99 9.86 3.16
N PHE A 182 8.94 9.48 1.88
CA PHE A 182 7.74 9.51 1.06
C PHE A 182 6.64 8.62 1.66
N GLU A 183 6.98 7.41 2.09
CA GLU A 183 6.10 6.49 2.79
C GLU A 183 5.57 7.09 4.12
N ALA A 184 6.45 7.72 4.91
CA ALA A 184 6.06 8.42 6.13
C ALA A 184 5.07 9.56 5.87
N PHE A 185 5.30 10.36 4.83
CA PHE A 185 4.42 11.48 4.49
C PHE A 185 3.04 11.02 3.99
N LEU A 186 2.99 9.95 3.18
CA LEU A 186 1.72 9.31 2.83
C LEU A 186 0.97 8.82 4.07
N ALA A 187 1.67 8.13 4.99
CA ALA A 187 1.07 7.63 6.23
C ALA A 187 0.52 8.75 7.12
N TRP A 188 1.13 9.93 7.12
CA TRP A 188 0.60 11.09 7.85
C TRP A 188 -0.60 11.72 7.15
N LEU A 189 -0.60 11.85 5.83
CA LEU A 189 -1.73 12.45 5.08
C LEU A 189 -3.00 11.61 5.17
N GLU A 190 -2.87 10.30 5.41
CA GLU A 190 -3.98 9.40 5.69
C GLU A 190 -4.38 9.37 7.17
N ASN A 191 -3.58 9.97 8.06
CA ASN A 191 -3.83 9.96 9.50
C ASN A 191 -4.76 11.11 9.90
N PRO A 192 -5.91 10.84 10.55
CA PRO A 192 -6.85 11.88 10.96
C PRO A 192 -6.29 12.85 12.02
N SER A 193 -5.20 12.49 12.70
CA SER A 193 -4.55 13.31 13.73
C SER A 193 -3.49 14.26 13.17
N ILE A 194 -3.26 14.26 11.85
CA ILE A 194 -2.26 15.11 11.19
C ILE A 194 -2.41 16.59 11.57
N LYS A 195 -1.28 17.24 11.84
CA LYS A 195 -1.19 18.69 12.07
C LYS A 195 -0.53 19.35 10.87
N LYS A 196 -1.06 20.50 10.44
CA LYS A 196 -0.56 21.27 9.28
C LYS A 196 -0.41 20.42 7.99
N PRO A 197 -1.48 19.75 7.51
CA PRO A 197 -1.42 18.82 6.37
C PRO A 197 -0.76 19.41 5.11
N GLU A 198 -0.87 20.73 4.90
CA GLU A 198 -0.22 21.46 3.81
C GLU A 198 1.31 21.33 3.80
N ARG A 199 1.95 21.20 4.98
CA ARG A 199 3.40 21.01 5.09
C ARG A 199 3.83 19.64 4.59
N TRP A 200 3.14 18.59 5.05
CA TRP A 200 3.37 17.20 4.65
C TRP A 200 3.12 17.01 3.16
N LEU A 201 2.01 17.56 2.65
CA LEU A 201 1.65 17.48 1.24
C LEU A 201 2.69 18.19 0.35
N SER A 202 3.19 19.36 0.77
CA SER A 202 4.23 20.06 0.02
C SER A 202 5.50 19.22 -0.09
N CYS A 203 5.97 18.63 1.01
CA CYS A 203 7.17 17.79 0.98
C CYS A 203 6.95 16.50 0.18
N LEU A 204 5.79 15.85 0.33
CA LEU A 204 5.45 14.65 -0.43
C LEU A 204 5.46 14.91 -1.94
N ASN A 205 4.79 15.96 -2.40
CA ASN A 205 4.73 16.31 -3.81
C ASN A 205 6.13 16.59 -4.37
N GLU A 206 6.96 17.31 -3.62
CA GLU A 206 8.34 17.59 -4.02
C GLU A 206 9.17 16.32 -4.19
N LEU A 207 9.02 15.35 -3.28
CA LEU A 207 9.69 14.04 -3.39
C LEU A 207 9.14 13.20 -4.55
N GLY A 208 7.84 13.30 -4.85
CA GLY A 208 7.23 12.65 -6.01
C GLY A 208 7.82 13.17 -7.32
N GLU A 209 7.94 14.49 -7.44
CA GLU A 209 8.60 15.12 -8.60
C GLU A 209 10.08 14.77 -8.70
N LEU A 210 10.79 14.73 -7.57
CA LEU A 210 12.19 14.31 -7.54
C LEU A 210 12.35 12.87 -8.06
N CYS A 211 11.46 11.97 -7.65
CA CYS A 211 11.44 10.60 -8.12
C CYS A 211 11.23 10.52 -9.63
N LEU A 212 10.18 11.17 -10.15
CA LEU A 212 9.85 11.15 -11.58
C LEU A 212 10.89 11.83 -12.47
N SER A 213 11.51 12.91 -11.99
CA SER A 213 12.45 13.73 -12.78
C SER A 213 13.89 13.23 -12.71
N SER A 214 14.31 12.67 -11.57
CA SER A 214 15.71 12.37 -11.28
C SER A 214 15.94 10.90 -10.94
N PHE A 215 15.05 10.26 -10.19
CA PHE A 215 15.31 8.89 -9.75
C PHE A 215 15.08 7.86 -10.85
N ILE A 216 14.00 8.03 -11.60
CA ILE A 216 13.60 7.16 -12.70
C ILE A 216 14.37 7.58 -13.96
N SER A 217 15.15 6.64 -14.51
CA SER A 217 15.95 6.88 -15.69
C SER A 217 15.04 7.06 -16.92
N PRO A 218 15.18 8.15 -17.70
CA PRO A 218 14.40 8.33 -18.93
C PRO A 218 14.74 7.29 -20.01
N ASP A 219 15.94 6.69 -19.96
CA ASP A 219 16.41 5.74 -20.96
C ASP A 219 15.70 4.37 -20.92
N ASN A 220 15.51 3.81 -19.71
CA ASN A 220 14.98 2.44 -19.54
C ASN A 220 13.81 2.36 -18.54
N GLY A 221 13.48 3.45 -17.84
CA GLY A 221 12.42 3.53 -16.84
C GLY A 221 12.79 2.94 -15.46
N ALA A 222 14.03 2.53 -15.25
CA ALA A 222 14.46 1.97 -13.96
C ALA A 222 14.77 3.07 -12.95
N LEU A 223 14.40 2.84 -11.69
CA LEU A 223 14.82 3.66 -10.57
C LEU A 223 16.28 3.33 -10.19
N ARG A 224 17.09 4.38 -10.01
CA ARG A 224 18.49 4.28 -9.57
C ARG A 224 18.60 4.63 -8.08
N GLU A 225 19.81 4.43 -7.53
CA GLU A 225 20.04 4.50 -6.08
C GLU A 225 20.90 5.69 -5.62
N TYR A 226 21.86 6.14 -6.45
CA TYR A 226 22.94 7.04 -6.03
C TYR A 226 23.13 8.23 -6.97
N TYR A 227 23.24 9.43 -6.39
CA TYR A 227 23.28 10.70 -7.11
C TYR A 227 24.38 11.62 -6.57
N ASN A 228 24.89 12.50 -7.45
CA ASN A 228 25.69 13.65 -7.05
C ASN A 228 24.80 14.66 -6.29
N HIS A 229 25.41 15.67 -5.68
CA HIS A 229 24.69 16.70 -4.93
C HIS A 229 23.72 17.52 -5.80
N ASP A 230 23.93 17.58 -7.12
CA ASP A 230 23.01 18.23 -8.06
C ASP A 230 21.90 17.30 -8.60
N TRP A 231 21.71 16.12 -7.98
CA TRP A 231 20.84 15.05 -8.43
C TRP A 231 21.19 14.43 -9.80
N SER A 232 22.32 14.81 -10.41
CA SER A 232 22.81 14.10 -11.58
C SER A 232 23.26 12.69 -11.20
N VAL A 233 23.00 11.73 -12.09
CA VAL A 233 23.38 10.35 -11.84
C VAL A 233 24.91 10.23 -11.76
N MET A 234 25.41 9.55 -10.74
CA MET A 234 26.84 9.29 -10.60
C MET A 234 27.35 8.36 -11.70
N GLN A 235 28.09 8.91 -12.67
CA GLN A 235 28.53 8.20 -13.88
C GLN A 235 29.62 7.14 -13.64
N HIS A 236 30.40 7.21 -12.55
CA HIS A 236 31.54 6.31 -12.32
C HIS A 236 31.18 4.93 -11.75
N HIS A 237 29.95 4.47 -11.93
CA HIS A 237 29.51 3.21 -11.34
C HIS A 237 28.88 2.27 -12.37
N ASN A 238 29.70 1.31 -12.82
CA ASN A 238 29.30 -0.09 -13.00
C ASN A 238 28.86 -0.75 -11.65
N LEU A 239 28.55 0.04 -10.61
CA LEU A 239 28.40 -0.32 -9.20
C LEU A 239 27.14 0.29 -8.54
N ALA A 240 26.26 0.98 -9.27
CA ALA A 240 25.00 1.46 -8.73
C ALA A 240 23.91 0.45 -9.14
N PRO A 241 23.70 -0.62 -8.36
CA PRO A 241 22.72 -1.63 -8.73
C PRO A 241 21.33 -0.99 -8.81
N ILE A 242 20.56 -1.40 -9.81
CA ILE A 242 19.11 -1.28 -9.76
C ILE A 242 18.65 -2.39 -8.81
N GLU A 243 17.99 -2.03 -7.71
CA GLU A 243 17.49 -3.02 -6.75
C GLU A 243 16.04 -3.38 -7.11
N PRO A 244 15.73 -4.65 -7.50
CA PRO A 244 14.35 -5.06 -7.83
C PRO A 244 13.34 -4.77 -6.72
N GLY A 245 13.75 -4.92 -5.45
CA GLY A 245 12.91 -4.60 -4.30
C GLY A 245 12.48 -3.14 -4.26
N HIS A 246 13.40 -2.19 -4.48
CA HIS A 246 13.05 -0.76 -4.51
C HIS A 246 12.20 -0.41 -5.73
N GLN A 247 12.31 -1.13 -6.85
CA GLN A 247 11.39 -0.94 -7.98
C GLN A 247 9.96 -1.27 -7.54
N PHE A 248 9.74 -2.40 -6.86
CA PHE A 248 8.43 -2.79 -6.36
C PHE A 248 7.89 -1.80 -5.32
N GLU A 249 8.73 -1.36 -4.38
CA GLU A 249 8.34 -0.44 -3.31
C GLU A 249 7.95 0.94 -3.87
N TRP A 250 8.78 1.52 -4.75
CA TRP A 250 8.45 2.77 -5.41
C TRP A 250 7.22 2.66 -6.33
N ALA A 251 7.01 1.52 -6.99
CA ALA A 251 5.79 1.32 -7.77
C ALA A 251 4.53 1.44 -6.90
N TRP A 252 4.55 0.79 -5.73
CA TRP A 252 3.46 0.85 -4.77
C TRP A 252 3.24 2.28 -4.23
N LEU A 253 4.31 2.97 -3.84
CA LEU A 253 4.24 4.35 -3.35
C LEU A 253 3.76 5.35 -4.41
N LEU A 254 4.32 5.30 -5.63
CA LEU A 254 3.93 6.19 -6.72
C LEU A 254 2.49 5.97 -7.17
N THR A 255 1.97 4.75 -7.06
CA THR A 255 0.55 4.51 -7.37
C THR A 255 -0.37 5.17 -6.36
N ARG A 256 -0.05 5.08 -5.07
CA ARG A 256 -0.83 5.73 -4.00
C ARG A 256 -0.82 7.24 -4.16
N TRP A 257 0.37 7.83 -4.31
CA TRP A 257 0.49 9.27 -4.54
C TRP A 257 -0.12 9.71 -5.87
N GLY A 258 0.09 8.94 -6.94
CA GLY A 258 -0.43 9.25 -8.28
C GLY A 258 -1.94 9.38 -8.30
N LYS A 259 -2.65 8.43 -7.68
CA LYS A 259 -4.12 8.48 -7.50
C LYS A 259 -4.54 9.71 -6.68
N MET A 260 -3.88 9.97 -5.55
CA MET A 260 -4.20 11.09 -4.67
C MET A 260 -3.96 12.46 -5.34
N ALA A 261 -2.85 12.59 -6.07
CA ALA A 261 -2.36 13.85 -6.63
C ALA A 261 -2.89 14.13 -8.05
N GLY A 262 -3.64 13.22 -8.68
CA GLY A 262 -4.11 13.43 -10.05
C GLY A 262 -3.04 13.14 -11.12
N ARG A 263 -2.04 12.29 -10.85
CA ARG A 263 -0.83 12.13 -11.67
C ARG A 263 -0.78 10.81 -12.43
N LYS A 264 -1.19 10.84 -13.70
CA LYS A 264 -1.16 9.69 -14.62
C LYS A 264 0.26 9.21 -14.93
N ASP A 265 1.22 10.12 -15.08
CA ASP A 265 2.63 9.82 -15.30
C ASP A 265 3.24 8.99 -14.16
N ALA A 266 2.81 9.22 -12.91
CA ALA A 266 3.18 8.38 -11.77
C ALA A 266 2.65 6.92 -11.90
N LEU A 267 1.44 6.74 -12.44
CA LEU A 267 0.87 5.40 -12.69
C LEU A 267 1.55 4.68 -13.86
N ILE A 268 2.00 5.43 -14.87
CA ILE A 268 2.81 4.89 -15.98
C ILE A 268 4.15 4.41 -15.44
N ALA A 269 4.82 5.25 -14.65
CA ALA A 269 6.08 4.92 -13.99
C ALA A 269 5.93 3.70 -13.07
N SER A 270 4.87 3.62 -12.25
CA SER A 270 4.68 2.51 -11.34
C SER A 270 4.55 1.16 -12.05
N ARG A 271 3.73 1.08 -13.12
CA ARG A 271 3.64 -0.14 -13.95
C ARG A 271 5.00 -0.54 -14.50
N LYS A 272 5.78 0.45 -14.98
CA LYS A 272 7.11 0.20 -15.54
C LYS A 272 8.07 -0.35 -14.50
N LEU A 273 8.04 0.17 -13.28
CA LEU A 273 8.86 -0.30 -12.18
C LEU A 273 8.52 -1.74 -11.78
N VAL A 274 7.23 -2.14 -11.77
CA VAL A 274 6.85 -3.55 -11.54
C VAL A 274 7.42 -4.47 -12.63
N GLU A 275 7.31 -4.07 -13.91
CA GLU A 275 7.91 -4.84 -15.03
C GLU A 275 9.42 -5.02 -14.85
N ILE A 276 10.13 -3.99 -14.40
CA ILE A 276 11.59 -4.03 -14.19
C ILE A 276 11.94 -4.88 -12.97
N GLY A 277 11.18 -4.76 -11.87
CA GLY A 277 11.33 -5.61 -10.69
C GLY A 277 11.20 -7.10 -11.03
N GLU A 278 10.21 -7.47 -11.86
CA GLU A 278 10.01 -8.86 -12.30
C GLU A 278 11.18 -9.41 -13.15
N LYS A 279 11.92 -8.56 -13.87
CA LYS A 279 13.13 -9.01 -14.59
C LYS A 279 14.24 -9.47 -13.64
N GLY A 280 14.20 -9.06 -12.37
CA GLY A 280 15.11 -9.51 -11.33
C GLY A 280 14.62 -10.74 -10.56
N VAL A 281 13.51 -11.36 -10.94
CA VAL A 281 12.97 -12.55 -10.26
C VAL A 281 13.55 -13.82 -10.89
N ASP A 282 14.11 -14.70 -10.05
CA ASP A 282 14.53 -16.05 -10.42
C ASP A 282 13.29 -16.90 -10.72
N GLU A 283 13.08 -17.28 -11.98
CA GLU A 283 11.91 -18.05 -12.42
C GLU A 283 11.81 -19.44 -11.77
N THR A 284 12.93 -20.03 -11.36
CA THR A 284 12.95 -21.37 -10.76
C THR A 284 12.58 -21.30 -9.28
N ARG A 285 13.08 -20.30 -8.58
CA ARG A 285 12.95 -20.14 -7.14
C ARG A 285 11.82 -19.22 -6.71
N GLY A 286 11.30 -18.39 -7.63
CA GLY A 286 10.29 -17.37 -7.38
C GLY A 286 10.78 -16.22 -6.50
N LEU A 287 12.11 -16.00 -6.40
CA LEU A 287 12.74 -15.02 -5.51
C LEU A 287 13.35 -13.86 -6.31
N ALA A 288 13.10 -12.63 -5.88
CA ALA A 288 13.76 -11.45 -6.41
C ALA A 288 15.21 -11.38 -5.93
N HIS A 289 16.14 -11.29 -6.88
CA HIS A 289 17.55 -11.03 -6.66
C HIS A 289 17.78 -9.63 -6.07
N ASN A 290 18.94 -9.43 -5.44
CA ASN A 290 19.26 -8.16 -4.78
C ASN A 290 19.59 -7.03 -5.76
N GLY A 291 20.19 -7.33 -6.92
CA GLY A 291 20.71 -6.26 -7.77
C GLY A 291 20.85 -6.60 -9.25
N LEU A 292 20.48 -5.63 -10.09
CA LEU A 292 20.65 -5.62 -11.54
C LEU A 292 21.65 -4.54 -11.95
N ASN A 293 22.31 -4.75 -13.09
CA ASN A 293 23.03 -3.71 -13.81
C ASN A 293 22.04 -2.78 -14.52
N PHE A 294 22.54 -1.65 -15.02
CA PHE A 294 21.71 -0.67 -15.74
C PHE A 294 21.07 -1.23 -17.02
N ASP A 295 21.71 -2.19 -17.68
CA ASP A 295 21.15 -2.93 -18.83
C ASP A 295 20.17 -4.04 -18.41
N LEU A 296 19.83 -4.12 -17.12
CA LEU A 296 18.93 -5.08 -16.48
C LEU A 296 19.47 -6.52 -16.45
N THR A 297 20.76 -6.72 -16.68
CA THR A 297 21.42 -8.01 -16.41
C THR A 297 21.67 -8.20 -14.91
N LEU A 298 21.73 -9.45 -14.44
CA LEU A 298 21.97 -9.76 -13.01
C LEU A 298 23.36 -9.32 -12.55
N ASN A 299 23.44 -8.65 -11.40
CA ASN A 299 24.68 -8.24 -10.75
C ASN A 299 24.87 -8.91 -9.37
N ASP A 300 23.88 -8.81 -8.48
CA ASP A 300 23.87 -9.51 -7.19
C ASP A 300 22.77 -10.56 -7.20
N ARG A 301 23.19 -11.83 -7.23
CA ARG A 301 22.32 -13.01 -7.34
C ARG A 301 21.87 -13.56 -5.98
N ALA A 302 22.32 -12.99 -4.87
CA ALA A 302 21.79 -13.36 -3.55
C ALA A 302 20.35 -12.85 -3.39
N PHE A 303 19.69 -13.32 -2.34
CA PHE A 303 18.29 -12.98 -2.05
C PHE A 303 18.15 -12.46 -0.62
N ARG A 304 17.51 -11.30 -0.47
CA ARG A 304 17.06 -10.79 0.83
C ARG A 304 15.57 -11.07 1.02
N LEU A 305 15.12 -11.02 2.27
CA LEU A 305 13.72 -11.22 2.64
C LEU A 305 12.83 -10.08 2.11
N TRP A 306 13.24 -8.83 2.33
CA TRP A 306 12.39 -7.65 2.09
C TRP A 306 11.97 -7.43 0.63
N PRO A 307 12.76 -7.72 -0.44
CA PRO A 307 12.27 -7.54 -1.81
C PRO A 307 11.04 -8.41 -2.12
N GLN A 308 10.91 -9.55 -1.42
CA GLN A 308 9.80 -10.47 -1.62
C GLN A 308 8.49 -9.91 -1.03
N THR A 309 8.57 -9.17 0.08
CA THR A 309 7.42 -8.50 0.69
C THR A 309 6.97 -7.31 -0.17
N GLU A 310 7.91 -6.55 -0.73
CA GLU A 310 7.58 -5.45 -1.64
C GLU A 310 6.97 -5.96 -2.96
N ARG A 311 7.44 -7.10 -3.48
CA ARG A 311 6.82 -7.79 -4.63
C ARG A 311 5.35 -8.13 -4.38
N ILE A 312 5.01 -8.62 -3.19
CA ILE A 312 3.61 -8.89 -2.79
C ILE A 312 2.77 -7.61 -2.87
N LYS A 313 3.25 -6.51 -2.26
CA LYS A 313 2.56 -5.21 -2.26
C LYS A 313 2.35 -4.68 -3.68
N ALA A 314 3.38 -4.75 -4.53
CA ALA A 314 3.30 -4.31 -5.91
C ALA A 314 2.27 -5.10 -6.72
N TRP A 315 2.19 -6.42 -6.56
CA TRP A 315 1.20 -7.23 -7.30
C TRP A 315 -0.22 -7.11 -6.76
N LEU A 316 -0.39 -6.88 -5.45
CA LEU A 316 -1.69 -6.51 -4.87
C LEU A 316 -2.20 -5.19 -5.47
N MET A 317 -1.31 -4.19 -5.60
CA MET A 317 -1.61 -2.94 -6.28
C MET A 317 -1.98 -3.15 -7.75
N MET A 318 -1.27 -4.02 -8.48
CA MET A 318 -1.64 -4.37 -9.86
C MET A 318 -3.02 -5.04 -9.95
N ALA A 319 -3.40 -5.86 -8.97
CA ALA A 319 -4.73 -6.48 -8.91
C ALA A 319 -5.85 -5.44 -8.72
N GLU A 320 -5.61 -4.38 -7.95
CA GLU A 320 -6.57 -3.27 -7.78
C GLU A 320 -6.67 -2.38 -9.02
N MET A 321 -5.56 -2.21 -9.75
CA MET A 321 -5.51 -1.47 -11.01
C MET A 321 -5.99 -2.29 -12.22
N ALA A 322 -6.27 -3.58 -12.04
CA ALA A 322 -6.71 -4.45 -13.12
C ALA A 322 -8.10 -4.07 -13.64
N ILE A 323 -8.18 -3.87 -14.96
CA ILE A 323 -9.41 -3.52 -15.68
C ILE A 323 -10.22 -4.77 -16.02
N THR A 324 -9.55 -5.87 -16.37
CA THR A 324 -10.18 -7.13 -16.76
C THR A 324 -10.15 -8.14 -15.61
N PRO A 325 -11.09 -9.10 -15.59
CA PRO A 325 -11.02 -10.23 -14.66
C PRO A 325 -9.70 -11.00 -14.82
N GLU A 326 -9.26 -11.21 -16.06
CA GLU A 326 -8.08 -12.00 -16.37
C GLU A 326 -6.80 -11.36 -15.84
N ASP A 327 -6.62 -10.05 -16.05
CA ASP A 327 -5.47 -9.31 -15.53
C ASP A 327 -5.44 -9.35 -13.99
N ARG A 328 -6.62 -9.31 -13.35
CA ARG A 328 -6.74 -9.39 -11.89
C ARG A 328 -6.36 -10.77 -11.36
N GLU A 329 -6.81 -11.84 -12.01
CA GLU A 329 -6.43 -13.22 -11.64
C GLU A 329 -4.93 -13.47 -11.84
N VAL A 330 -4.33 -12.94 -12.91
CA VAL A 330 -2.87 -13.00 -13.12
C VAL A 330 -2.13 -12.28 -11.98
N ALA A 331 -2.60 -11.10 -11.59
CA ALA A 331 -2.00 -10.35 -10.49
C ALA A 331 -2.11 -11.12 -9.15
N TYR A 332 -3.26 -11.72 -8.85
CA TYR A 332 -3.38 -12.56 -7.65
C TYR A 332 -2.52 -13.83 -7.71
N ALA A 333 -2.39 -14.48 -8.87
CA ALA A 333 -1.48 -15.60 -9.03
C ALA A 333 -0.02 -15.21 -8.72
N LYS A 334 0.40 -14.00 -9.12
CA LYS A 334 1.71 -13.43 -8.79
C LYS A 334 1.88 -13.11 -7.29
N VAL A 335 0.83 -12.61 -6.64
CA VAL A 335 0.80 -12.46 -5.17
C VAL A 335 1.03 -13.80 -4.50
N ALA A 336 0.33 -14.85 -4.93
CA ALA A 336 0.46 -16.19 -4.37
C ALA A 336 1.87 -16.77 -4.58
N GLU A 337 2.46 -16.57 -5.76
CA GLU A 337 3.84 -16.96 -6.06
C GLU A 337 4.83 -16.29 -5.11
N ALA A 338 4.76 -14.96 -4.96
CA ALA A 338 5.63 -14.20 -4.09
C ALA A 338 5.45 -14.56 -2.60
N ALA A 339 4.21 -14.79 -2.16
CA ALA A 339 3.88 -15.21 -0.80
C ALA A 339 4.45 -16.60 -0.47
N ARG A 340 4.34 -17.59 -1.36
CA ARG A 340 5.01 -18.89 -1.20
C ARG A 340 6.51 -18.77 -1.08
N SER A 341 7.11 -17.94 -1.93
CA SER A 341 8.55 -17.70 -1.90
C SER A 341 9.01 -17.07 -0.58
N LEU A 342 8.21 -16.15 -0.02
CA LEU A 342 8.47 -15.55 1.30
C LEU A 342 8.48 -16.61 2.42
N GLN A 343 7.57 -17.59 2.39
CA GLN A 343 7.52 -18.65 3.42
C GLN A 343 8.84 -19.44 3.56
N ARG A 344 9.67 -19.46 2.51
CA ARG A 344 10.99 -20.12 2.53
C ARG A 344 11.95 -19.50 3.55
N PHE A 345 11.82 -18.20 3.83
CA PHE A 345 12.64 -17.51 4.84
C PHE A 345 12.24 -17.89 6.28
N PHE A 346 11.09 -18.52 6.48
CA PHE A 346 10.56 -18.94 7.80
C PHE A 346 10.80 -20.43 8.09
N THR A 347 11.35 -21.16 7.13
CA THR A 347 11.54 -22.61 7.22
C THR A 347 12.89 -22.96 7.83
N GLY A 348 12.95 -24.01 8.66
CA GLY A 348 14.21 -24.49 9.24
C GLY A 348 14.80 -23.60 10.35
N VAL A 349 14.00 -22.68 10.88
CA VAL A 349 14.34 -21.81 12.02
C VAL A 349 13.33 -21.99 13.15
N LEU A 350 13.64 -21.48 14.35
CA LEU A 350 12.71 -21.46 15.46
C LEU A 350 11.40 -20.74 15.04
N PRO A 351 10.20 -21.27 15.38
CA PRO A 351 8.95 -20.60 15.08
C PRO A 351 8.94 -19.15 15.56
N GLY A 352 8.58 -18.22 14.66
CA GLY A 352 8.57 -16.78 14.90
C GLY A 352 9.86 -16.04 14.50
N LEU A 353 10.91 -16.78 14.10
CA LEU A 353 12.13 -16.23 13.49
C LEU A 353 12.13 -16.39 11.97
N TRP A 354 13.16 -15.80 11.34
CA TRP A 354 13.42 -15.89 9.90
C TRP A 354 14.91 -15.85 9.60
N VAL A 355 15.27 -16.39 8.44
CA VAL A 355 16.52 -16.10 7.74
C VAL A 355 16.34 -14.75 7.02
N ASP A 356 17.33 -13.85 7.07
CA ASP A 356 17.22 -12.55 6.36
C ASP A 356 17.82 -12.58 4.94
N ARG A 357 18.72 -13.54 4.69
CA ARG A 357 19.48 -13.65 3.44
C ARG A 357 19.71 -15.10 3.02
N PHE A 358 19.46 -15.39 1.75
CA PHE A 358 20.01 -16.56 1.06
C PHE A 358 21.17 -16.14 0.16
N ASN A 359 22.23 -16.94 0.13
CA ASN A 359 23.33 -16.79 -0.82
C ASN A 359 22.86 -17.17 -2.24
N GLU A 360 23.68 -16.88 -3.25
CA GLU A 360 23.38 -17.19 -4.67
C GLU A 360 23.06 -18.68 -4.92
N ASP A 361 23.72 -19.59 -4.18
CA ASP A 361 23.48 -21.03 -4.26
C ASP A 361 22.15 -21.46 -3.60
N GLY A 362 21.48 -20.55 -2.89
CA GLY A 362 20.23 -20.79 -2.16
C GLY A 362 20.43 -21.25 -0.72
N THR A 363 21.67 -21.29 -0.22
CA THR A 363 21.95 -21.60 1.19
C THR A 363 21.60 -20.42 2.11
N ALA A 364 21.07 -20.71 3.29
CA ALA A 364 20.74 -19.69 4.28
C ALA A 364 22.02 -19.09 4.89
N ALA A 365 22.12 -17.77 4.95
CA ALA A 365 23.23 -17.11 5.63
C ALA A 365 23.20 -17.38 7.16
N GLU A 366 24.38 -17.50 7.76
CA GLU A 366 24.55 -17.70 9.21
C GLU A 366 24.41 -16.41 10.02
N GLU A 367 23.18 -15.92 10.12
CA GLU A 367 22.84 -14.67 10.80
C GLU A 367 21.70 -14.87 11.82
N HIS A 368 21.57 -13.90 12.74
CA HIS A 368 20.44 -13.78 13.66
C HIS A 368 19.26 -13.09 12.97
N ALA A 369 18.03 -13.36 13.41
CA ALA A 369 16.85 -12.71 12.87
C ALA A 369 16.82 -11.24 13.31
N PRO A 370 16.86 -10.26 12.39
CA PRO A 370 16.87 -8.85 12.75
C PRO A 370 15.46 -8.29 12.94
N ALA A 371 15.21 -7.59 14.05
CA ALA A 371 13.91 -6.96 14.35
C ALA A 371 13.43 -6.01 13.24
N SER A 372 14.38 -5.40 12.51
CA SER A 372 14.09 -4.48 11.41
C SER A 372 13.31 -5.10 10.25
N SER A 373 13.35 -6.43 10.07
CA SER A 373 12.66 -7.11 8.95
C SER A 373 11.19 -7.43 9.26
N LEU A 374 10.78 -7.42 10.53
CA LEU A 374 9.37 -7.64 10.91
C LEU A 374 8.45 -6.60 10.26
N TYR A 375 8.93 -5.36 10.16
CA TYR A 375 8.28 -4.26 9.46
C TYR A 375 7.79 -4.66 8.06
N HIS A 376 8.71 -5.10 7.21
CA HIS A 376 8.45 -5.46 5.81
C HIS A 376 7.44 -6.61 5.71
N ILE A 377 7.58 -7.62 6.57
CA ILE A 377 6.64 -8.75 6.62
C ILE A 377 5.24 -8.26 6.99
N VAL A 378 5.13 -7.43 8.03
CA VAL A 378 3.83 -6.90 8.46
C VAL A 378 3.23 -5.97 7.40
N CYS A 379 4.01 -5.15 6.70
CA CYS A 379 3.52 -4.33 5.59
C CYS A 379 2.87 -5.17 4.48
N ALA A 380 3.53 -6.25 4.05
CA ALA A 380 2.96 -7.13 3.04
C ALA A 380 1.69 -7.84 3.55
N LEU A 381 1.69 -8.33 4.80
CA LEU A 381 0.54 -9.02 5.37
C LEU A 381 -0.64 -8.09 5.66
N GLU A 382 -0.40 -6.82 5.97
CA GLU A 382 -1.45 -5.79 6.12
C GLU A 382 -2.14 -5.54 4.78
N GLU A 383 -1.37 -5.39 3.69
CA GLU A 383 -1.94 -5.24 2.34
C GLU A 383 -2.67 -6.51 1.88
N MET A 384 -2.13 -7.70 2.16
CA MET A 384 -2.84 -8.96 1.92
C MET A 384 -4.13 -9.03 2.74
N HIS A 385 -4.11 -8.62 4.02
CA HIS A 385 -5.30 -8.60 4.88
C HIS A 385 -6.38 -7.70 4.30
N ARG A 386 -6.02 -6.53 3.77
CA ARG A 386 -6.95 -5.57 3.18
C ARG A 386 -7.72 -6.17 2.00
N LEU A 387 -7.04 -6.93 1.13
CA LEU A 387 -7.62 -7.41 -0.14
C LEU A 387 -8.07 -8.87 -0.15
N LEU A 388 -7.49 -9.72 0.72
CA LEU A 388 -7.62 -11.17 0.67
C LEU A 388 -8.28 -11.77 1.91
N LYS A 389 -8.59 -10.98 2.96
CA LYS A 389 -9.31 -11.55 4.11
C LYS A 389 -10.65 -12.15 3.70
N PRO A 390 -11.00 -13.35 4.20
CA PRO A 390 -12.31 -13.92 3.94
C PRO A 390 -13.40 -13.15 4.70
N TYR A 391 -14.57 -13.00 4.07
CA TYR A 391 -15.76 -12.45 4.70
C TYR A 391 -16.66 -13.61 5.16
N THR A 392 -16.67 -13.89 6.46
CA THR A 392 -17.38 -15.05 7.03
C THR A 392 -18.86 -14.79 7.28
N GLU A 393 -19.23 -13.53 7.54
CA GLU A 393 -20.63 -13.12 7.73
C GLU A 393 -21.21 -12.65 6.40
N SER A 394 -22.44 -13.08 6.11
CA SER A 394 -23.15 -12.58 4.95
C SER A 394 -23.81 -11.24 5.26
N VAL A 395 -23.54 -10.24 4.44
CA VAL A 395 -24.01 -8.86 4.64
C VAL A 395 -24.77 -8.37 3.41
N PRO A 396 -25.82 -7.56 3.58
CA PRO A 396 -26.54 -6.99 2.46
C PRO A 396 -25.67 -5.95 1.72
N ALA A 397 -25.96 -5.73 0.45
CA ALA A 397 -25.21 -4.81 -0.38
C ALA A 397 -26.07 -3.90 -1.24
N LEU A 398 -25.61 -2.66 -1.38
CA LEU A 398 -26.05 -1.71 -2.37
C LEU A 398 -25.07 -1.75 -3.54
N PHE A 399 -25.54 -2.18 -4.71
CA PHE A 399 -24.85 -2.05 -5.97
C PHE A 399 -25.32 -0.77 -6.67
N LEU A 400 -24.39 -0.02 -7.24
CA LEU A 400 -24.68 1.19 -7.99
C LEU A 400 -24.06 1.08 -9.39
N ASP A 401 -24.79 1.51 -10.41
CA ASP A 401 -24.10 1.98 -11.61
C ASP A 401 -23.36 3.30 -11.29
N ARG A 402 -22.39 3.66 -12.13
CA ARG A 402 -21.61 4.88 -11.96
C ARG A 402 -22.25 6.05 -12.68
N ASP A 403 -22.50 5.90 -13.98
CA ASP A 403 -22.87 6.99 -14.88
C ASP A 403 -24.39 7.18 -14.83
N GLY A 404 -24.84 8.40 -14.52
CA GLY A 404 -26.26 8.70 -14.33
C GLY A 404 -26.81 8.32 -12.95
N VAL A 405 -26.01 7.70 -12.07
CA VAL A 405 -26.40 7.31 -10.71
C VAL A 405 -25.49 7.93 -9.64
N ILE A 406 -24.17 7.72 -9.74
CA ILE A 406 -23.19 8.34 -8.82
C ILE A 406 -22.72 9.68 -9.38
N ILE A 407 -22.40 9.73 -10.67
CA ILE A 407 -22.00 10.95 -11.39
C ILE A 407 -22.95 11.27 -12.53
N GLU A 408 -22.99 12.52 -12.97
CA GLU A 408 -23.75 12.92 -14.15
C GLU A 408 -23.26 12.19 -15.42
N ASP A 409 -24.19 11.58 -16.18
CA ASP A 409 -23.87 10.95 -17.47
C ASP A 409 -23.72 12.03 -18.55
N THR A 410 -22.47 12.41 -18.81
CA THR A 410 -22.09 13.32 -19.92
C THR A 410 -21.70 12.55 -21.19
N GLY A 411 -21.84 11.22 -21.18
CA GLY A 411 -21.29 10.30 -22.17
C GLY A 411 -19.78 10.11 -22.02
N TYR A 412 -19.02 11.21 -22.06
CA TYR A 412 -17.58 11.24 -21.82
C TYR A 412 -17.22 12.53 -21.08
N PRO A 413 -16.84 12.47 -19.79
CA PRO A 413 -16.34 13.64 -19.08
C PRO A 413 -15.13 14.17 -19.87
N GLY A 414 -15.22 15.40 -20.38
CA GLY A 414 -14.15 15.99 -21.18
C GLY A 414 -12.86 16.11 -20.37
N THR A 415 -12.96 16.71 -19.18
CA THR A 415 -11.89 16.70 -18.18
C THR A 415 -12.41 16.18 -16.84
N ILE A 416 -11.48 15.75 -15.99
CA ILE A 416 -11.81 15.19 -14.67
C ILE A 416 -12.48 16.24 -13.77
N GLU A 417 -12.17 17.53 -13.98
CA GLU A 417 -12.75 18.67 -13.25
C GLU A 417 -14.23 18.92 -13.58
N ASP A 418 -14.75 18.35 -14.67
CA ASP A 418 -16.16 18.46 -15.04
C ASP A 418 -17.03 17.38 -14.37
N VAL A 419 -16.42 16.42 -13.68
CA VAL A 419 -17.14 15.35 -12.98
C VAL A 419 -17.93 15.96 -11.81
N ARG A 420 -19.23 15.70 -11.79
CA ARG A 420 -20.15 16.12 -10.72
C ARG A 420 -20.88 14.91 -10.19
N LEU A 421 -20.97 14.80 -8.86
CA LEU A 421 -21.81 13.81 -8.21
C LEU A 421 -23.28 14.13 -8.48
N ILE A 422 -24.08 13.09 -8.71
CA ILE A 422 -25.54 13.21 -8.69
C ILE A 422 -25.97 13.67 -7.29
N PRO A 423 -26.84 14.69 -7.18
CA PRO A 423 -27.39 15.11 -5.90
C PRO A 423 -27.95 13.93 -5.09
N GLY A 424 -27.63 13.85 -3.79
CA GLY A 424 -28.11 12.76 -2.93
C GLY A 424 -27.28 11.46 -3.03
N ALA A 425 -26.30 11.36 -3.93
CA ALA A 425 -25.54 10.13 -4.11
C ALA A 425 -24.70 9.77 -2.88
N ALA A 426 -23.95 10.73 -2.34
CA ALA A 426 -23.15 10.53 -1.13
C ALA A 426 -24.04 10.19 0.07
N GLU A 427 -25.17 10.89 0.24
CA GLU A 427 -26.11 10.67 1.34
C GLU A 427 -26.75 9.29 1.29
N VAL A 428 -27.09 8.79 0.10
CA VAL A 428 -27.58 7.42 -0.07
C VAL A 428 -26.49 6.41 0.30
N ILE A 429 -25.27 6.59 -0.21
CA ILE A 429 -24.14 5.70 0.11
C ILE A 429 -23.91 5.64 1.62
N SER A 430 -23.80 6.78 2.30
CA SER A 430 -23.59 6.84 3.75
C SER A 430 -24.77 6.23 4.52
N SER A 431 -26.01 6.53 4.13
CA SER A 431 -27.22 5.95 4.77
C SER A 431 -27.30 4.43 4.65
N PHE A 432 -26.89 3.85 3.53
CA PHE A 432 -26.81 2.38 3.39
C PHE A 432 -25.71 1.79 4.28
N ARG A 433 -24.53 2.42 4.34
CA ARG A 433 -23.43 1.97 5.22
C ARG A 433 -23.82 2.03 6.70
N ASP A 434 -24.48 3.08 7.14
CA ASP A 434 -24.99 3.22 8.52
C ASP A 434 -25.99 2.12 8.90
N ARG A 435 -26.69 1.55 7.90
CA ARG A 435 -27.60 0.42 8.04
C ARG A 435 -26.92 -0.96 7.92
N GLY A 436 -25.58 -0.98 7.84
CA GLY A 436 -24.79 -2.20 7.77
C GLY A 436 -24.68 -2.80 6.36
N TYR A 437 -25.02 -2.04 5.31
CA TYR A 437 -24.80 -2.48 3.94
C TYR A 437 -23.36 -2.24 3.50
N ARG A 438 -22.86 -3.13 2.65
CA ARG A 438 -21.69 -2.83 1.80
C ARG A 438 -22.13 -2.08 0.55
N VAL A 439 -21.26 -1.24 0.02
CA VAL A 439 -21.55 -0.42 -1.16
C VAL A 439 -20.56 -0.75 -2.27
N PHE A 440 -21.07 -1.10 -3.44
CA PHE A 440 -20.30 -1.55 -4.57
C PHE A 440 -20.68 -0.83 -5.85
N VAL A 441 -19.73 -0.65 -6.76
CA VAL A 441 -19.98 -0.09 -8.09
C VAL A 441 -19.81 -1.15 -9.16
N VAL A 442 -20.75 -1.25 -10.09
CA VAL A 442 -20.71 -2.15 -11.26
C VAL A 442 -21.08 -1.40 -12.52
N THR A 443 -20.13 -1.19 -13.43
CA THR A 443 -20.35 -0.25 -14.55
C THR A 443 -19.84 -0.71 -15.93
N ASN A 444 -20.59 -0.42 -16.98
CA ASN A 444 -20.23 -0.73 -18.37
C ASN A 444 -19.37 0.41 -18.95
N GLN A 445 -18.09 0.16 -19.23
CA GLN A 445 -17.09 1.20 -19.57
C GLN A 445 -16.50 0.98 -20.95
N SER A 446 -17.36 0.92 -21.96
CA SER A 446 -16.93 0.67 -23.36
C SER A 446 -16.06 1.78 -23.96
N GLY A 447 -15.93 2.94 -23.30
CA GLY A 447 -15.02 4.00 -23.75
C GLY A 447 -13.57 3.53 -23.85
N ILE A 448 -13.15 2.66 -22.91
CA ILE A 448 -11.85 1.99 -22.93
C ILE A 448 -11.74 1.09 -24.18
N GLY A 449 -12.73 0.22 -24.42
CA GLY A 449 -12.79 -0.65 -25.59
C GLY A 449 -12.83 0.09 -26.93
N ARG A 450 -13.48 1.25 -26.94
CA ARG A 450 -13.58 2.13 -28.12
C ARG A 450 -12.35 3.01 -28.34
N GLY A 451 -11.41 3.04 -27.38
CA GLY A 451 -10.17 3.81 -27.48
C GLY A 451 -10.36 5.31 -27.26
N TYR A 452 -11.41 5.73 -26.55
CA TYR A 452 -11.63 7.16 -26.23
C TYR A 452 -10.73 7.64 -25.09
N TYR A 453 -10.38 6.75 -24.17
CA TYR A 453 -9.43 6.95 -23.08
C TYR A 453 -8.83 5.59 -22.71
N ASP A 454 -7.69 5.59 -22.02
CA ASP A 454 -7.04 4.34 -21.60
C ASP A 454 -7.44 3.89 -20.20
N ASP A 455 -6.84 2.79 -19.75
CA ASP A 455 -7.11 2.22 -18.44
C ASP A 455 -6.59 3.06 -17.27
N LEU A 456 -5.48 3.78 -17.46
CA LEU A 456 -4.95 4.67 -16.44
C LEU A 456 -5.82 5.92 -16.30
N ASP A 457 -6.35 6.46 -17.40
CA ASP A 457 -7.35 7.55 -17.36
C ASP A 457 -8.56 7.14 -16.51
N TYR A 458 -9.02 5.90 -16.67
CA TYR A 458 -10.11 5.37 -15.85
C TYR A 458 -9.75 5.29 -14.36
N ILE A 459 -8.55 4.79 -14.03
CA ILE A 459 -8.09 4.68 -12.65
C ILE A 459 -7.99 6.07 -11.99
N MET A 460 -7.56 7.08 -12.75
CA MET A 460 -7.54 8.48 -12.30
C MET A 460 -8.95 9.01 -12.04
N LEU A 461 -9.88 8.78 -12.98
CA LEU A 461 -11.28 9.14 -12.82
C LEU A 461 -11.90 8.50 -11.57
N ARG A 462 -11.67 7.19 -11.38
CA ARG A 462 -12.14 6.46 -10.20
C ARG A 462 -11.62 7.08 -8.90
N ALA A 463 -10.30 7.34 -8.81
CA ALA A 463 -9.72 7.96 -7.63
C ALA A 463 -10.30 9.34 -7.34
N HIS A 464 -10.60 10.12 -8.38
CA HIS A 464 -11.27 11.41 -8.23
C HIS A 464 -12.71 11.29 -7.71
N ILE A 465 -13.48 10.33 -8.23
CA ILE A 465 -14.85 10.06 -7.73
C ILE A 465 -14.82 9.61 -6.27
N GLU A 466 -13.91 8.72 -5.90
CA GLU A 466 -13.72 8.27 -4.51
C GLU A 466 -13.38 9.46 -3.60
N LYS A 467 -12.53 10.40 -4.05
CA LYS A 467 -12.23 11.64 -3.33
C LYS A 467 -13.48 12.51 -3.14
N LEU A 468 -14.26 12.77 -4.20
CA LEU A 468 -15.48 13.57 -4.11
C LEU A 468 -16.51 12.97 -3.13
N LEU A 469 -16.64 11.64 -3.12
CA LEU A 469 -17.49 10.93 -2.17
C LEU A 469 -16.96 11.06 -0.74
N HIS A 470 -15.65 10.89 -0.55
CA HIS A 470 -15.02 10.98 0.77
C HIS A 470 -15.16 12.37 1.38
N GLU A 471 -15.02 13.43 0.59
CA GLU A 471 -15.25 14.82 1.02
C GLU A 471 -16.69 15.06 1.50
N GLN A 472 -17.64 14.21 1.11
CA GLN A 472 -19.04 14.22 1.54
C GLN A 472 -19.37 13.10 2.54
N GLY A 473 -18.36 12.45 3.13
CA GLY A 473 -18.55 11.41 4.16
C GLY A 473 -19.06 10.06 3.63
N ALA A 474 -18.90 9.82 2.33
CA ALA A 474 -19.28 8.57 1.66
C ALA A 474 -18.04 7.79 1.20
N SER A 475 -18.16 6.45 1.16
CA SER A 475 -17.07 5.58 0.70
C SER A 475 -17.61 4.31 0.06
N ILE A 476 -16.96 3.84 -1.00
CA ILE A 476 -17.27 2.59 -1.70
C ILE A 476 -16.34 1.48 -1.17
N ASP A 477 -16.85 0.25 -1.05
CA ASP A 477 -16.06 -0.91 -0.60
C ASP A 477 -15.28 -1.57 -1.75
N ASP A 478 -15.87 -1.68 -2.95
CA ASP A 478 -15.23 -2.27 -4.13
C ASP A 478 -15.92 -1.85 -5.44
N GLU A 479 -15.23 -2.03 -6.56
CA GLU A 479 -15.76 -1.69 -7.90
C GLU A 479 -15.39 -2.75 -8.96
N ARG A 480 -16.33 -3.00 -9.88
CA ARG A 480 -16.09 -3.72 -11.13
C ARG A 480 -16.51 -2.87 -12.32
N LEU A 481 -15.72 -2.95 -13.38
CA LEU A 481 -15.99 -2.31 -14.65
C LEU A 481 -15.89 -3.34 -15.78
N CYS A 482 -16.61 -3.10 -16.87
CA CYS A 482 -16.48 -3.91 -18.08
C CYS A 482 -16.04 -3.06 -19.29
N PRO A 483 -14.81 -3.23 -19.82
CA PRO A 483 -14.33 -2.49 -20.99
C PRO A 483 -14.84 -3.07 -22.31
N PHE A 484 -15.32 -4.32 -22.30
CA PHE A 484 -15.64 -5.09 -23.50
C PHE A 484 -16.86 -4.55 -24.24
N HIS A 485 -16.81 -4.64 -25.58
CA HIS A 485 -17.90 -4.24 -26.47
C HIS A 485 -17.79 -4.97 -27.82
N GLU A 486 -18.91 -5.36 -28.43
CA GLU A 486 -18.92 -6.08 -29.73
C GLU A 486 -18.14 -5.34 -30.82
N ASN A 487 -18.34 -4.02 -30.88
CA ASN A 487 -17.69 -3.11 -31.83
C ASN A 487 -16.47 -2.38 -31.24
N ALA A 488 -15.76 -2.97 -30.26
CA ALA A 488 -14.57 -2.33 -29.69
C ALA A 488 -13.47 -2.15 -30.75
N ALA A 489 -12.83 -0.98 -30.74
CA ALA A 489 -11.70 -0.68 -31.62
C ALA A 489 -10.42 -1.35 -31.11
N VAL A 490 -10.23 -1.36 -29.78
CA VAL A 490 -9.12 -2.04 -29.11
C VAL A 490 -9.37 -3.55 -29.12
N GLU A 491 -8.50 -4.30 -29.81
CA GLU A 491 -8.69 -5.73 -30.08
C GLU A 491 -8.95 -6.57 -28.82
N LYS A 492 -8.16 -6.35 -27.76
CA LYS A 492 -8.30 -7.10 -26.50
C LYS A 492 -9.66 -6.95 -25.81
N TYR A 493 -10.45 -5.93 -26.18
CA TYR A 493 -11.76 -5.65 -25.61
C TYR A 493 -12.91 -5.94 -26.59
N ARG A 494 -12.63 -6.53 -27.76
CA ARG A 494 -13.66 -6.81 -28.76
C ARG A 494 -14.41 -8.10 -28.46
N GLY A 495 -15.72 -8.01 -28.43
CA GLY A 495 -16.62 -9.15 -28.29
C GLY A 495 -17.62 -8.99 -27.15
N ASN A 496 -18.52 -9.97 -27.06
CA ASN A 496 -19.41 -10.12 -25.92
C ASN A 496 -18.65 -10.71 -24.75
N HIS A 497 -18.94 -10.21 -23.55
CA HIS A 497 -18.26 -10.62 -22.33
C HIS A 497 -19.26 -10.75 -21.18
N TYR A 498 -19.11 -11.76 -20.34
CA TYR A 498 -20.04 -12.07 -19.26
C TYR A 498 -20.12 -10.99 -18.16
N TRP A 499 -19.10 -10.13 -18.05
CA TRP A 499 -19.14 -8.95 -17.18
C TRP A 499 -19.98 -7.80 -17.74
N ARG A 500 -20.28 -7.77 -19.05
CA ARG A 500 -21.02 -6.66 -19.63
C ARG A 500 -22.51 -6.78 -19.30
N LYS A 501 -23.07 -5.81 -18.57
CA LYS A 501 -24.52 -5.72 -18.32
C LYS A 501 -25.27 -5.69 -19.67
N PRO A 502 -26.33 -6.50 -19.88
CA PRO A 502 -27.19 -7.11 -18.86
C PRO A 502 -26.72 -8.46 -18.28
N SER A 503 -25.53 -8.95 -18.62
CA SER A 503 -24.98 -10.12 -17.94
C SER A 503 -24.60 -9.79 -16.48
N PRO A 504 -24.77 -10.72 -15.53
CA PRO A 504 -24.58 -10.45 -14.10
C PRO A 504 -23.12 -10.57 -13.63
N GLY A 505 -22.14 -10.79 -14.51
CA GLY A 505 -20.81 -11.25 -14.12
C GLY A 505 -20.05 -10.34 -13.17
N MET A 506 -20.19 -9.01 -13.28
CA MET A 506 -19.59 -8.07 -12.31
C MET A 506 -20.20 -8.20 -10.91
N ILE A 507 -21.51 -8.42 -10.83
CA ILE A 507 -22.25 -8.57 -9.57
C ILE A 507 -21.88 -9.92 -8.92
N GLU A 508 -21.83 -10.98 -9.72
CA GLU A 508 -21.47 -12.32 -9.26
C GLU A 508 -20.05 -12.41 -8.68
N ASP A 509 -19.09 -11.72 -9.30
CA ASP A 509 -17.71 -11.62 -8.77
C ASP A 509 -17.69 -10.98 -7.38
N ILE A 510 -18.41 -9.87 -7.20
CA ILE A 510 -18.50 -9.17 -5.91
C ILE A 510 -19.22 -10.03 -4.88
N ILE A 511 -20.35 -10.65 -5.24
CA ILE A 511 -21.12 -11.52 -4.33
C ILE A 511 -20.23 -12.62 -3.77
N MET A 512 -19.44 -13.27 -4.64
CA MET A 512 -18.52 -14.33 -4.24
C MET A 512 -17.39 -13.79 -3.35
N ARG A 513 -16.75 -12.68 -3.75
CA ARG A 513 -15.61 -12.11 -3.01
C ARG A 513 -15.99 -11.60 -1.63
N TRP A 514 -17.17 -10.98 -1.49
CA TRP A 514 -17.60 -10.26 -0.28
C TRP A 514 -18.64 -11.02 0.55
N ASN A 515 -19.04 -12.23 0.14
CA ASN A 515 -20.07 -13.04 0.79
C ASN A 515 -21.42 -12.29 0.93
N VAL A 516 -21.88 -11.66 -0.15
CA VAL A 516 -23.06 -10.79 -0.12
C VAL A 516 -24.37 -11.58 0.04
N ASP A 517 -25.26 -11.06 0.89
CA ASP A 517 -26.65 -11.54 1.05
C ASP A 517 -27.50 -11.03 -0.12
N ARG A 518 -27.80 -11.91 -1.09
CA ARG A 518 -28.52 -11.56 -2.32
C ARG A 518 -29.93 -11.05 -2.05
N GLU A 519 -30.67 -11.69 -1.15
CA GLU A 519 -32.10 -11.42 -0.92
C GLU A 519 -32.32 -10.03 -0.33
N ARG A 520 -31.34 -9.54 0.43
CA ARG A 520 -31.36 -8.22 1.05
C ARG A 520 -30.57 -7.17 0.28
N SER A 521 -30.06 -7.52 -0.89
CA SER A 521 -29.26 -6.64 -1.74
C SER A 521 -30.07 -6.02 -2.88
N ILE A 522 -29.64 -4.83 -3.30
CA ILE A 522 -30.28 -4.07 -4.35
C ILE A 522 -29.25 -3.42 -5.27
N LEU A 523 -29.56 -3.38 -6.57
CA LEU A 523 -28.86 -2.56 -7.55
C LEU A 523 -29.70 -1.36 -7.94
N ILE A 524 -29.12 -0.15 -7.90
CA ILE A 524 -29.70 1.05 -8.48
C ILE A 524 -28.91 1.41 -9.75
N GLY A 525 -29.59 1.46 -10.89
CA GLY A 525 -29.02 1.73 -12.21
C GLY A 525 -29.88 2.71 -13.01
N ASP A 526 -29.32 3.35 -14.02
CA ASP A 526 -30.02 4.32 -14.88
C ASP A 526 -30.60 3.68 -16.16
N LYS A 527 -30.21 2.44 -16.46
CA LYS A 527 -30.61 1.70 -17.68
C LYS A 527 -31.31 0.39 -17.34
N GLU A 528 -32.20 -0.05 -18.23
CA GLU A 528 -32.87 -1.36 -18.11
C GLU A 528 -31.88 -2.52 -18.03
N THR A 529 -30.73 -2.41 -18.72
CA THR A 529 -29.67 -3.43 -18.65
C THR A 529 -29.12 -3.61 -17.24
N ASP A 530 -29.21 -2.60 -16.38
CA ASP A 530 -28.78 -2.69 -14.98
C ASP A 530 -29.75 -3.52 -14.16
N VAL A 531 -31.05 -3.30 -14.36
CA VAL A 531 -32.13 -4.05 -13.72
C VAL A 531 -32.11 -5.50 -14.19
N GLU A 532 -31.89 -5.74 -15.48
CA GLU A 532 -31.73 -7.08 -16.05
C GLU A 532 -30.54 -7.83 -15.44
N ALA A 533 -29.38 -7.16 -15.28
CA ALA A 533 -28.22 -7.74 -14.62
C ALA A 533 -28.48 -8.07 -13.15
N ALA A 534 -29.17 -7.18 -12.43
CA ALA A 534 -29.58 -7.38 -11.04
C ALA A 534 -30.47 -8.63 -10.89
N VAL A 535 -31.51 -8.74 -11.73
CA VAL A 535 -32.42 -9.88 -11.76
C VAL A 535 -31.67 -11.17 -12.12
N ALA A 536 -30.76 -11.12 -13.09
CA ALA A 536 -29.95 -12.27 -13.48
C ALA A 536 -28.99 -12.74 -12.36
N ALA A 537 -28.55 -11.82 -11.49
CA ALA A 537 -27.77 -12.14 -10.29
C ALA A 537 -28.64 -12.54 -9.08
N GLY A 538 -29.97 -12.52 -9.20
CA GLY A 538 -30.89 -12.82 -8.11
C GLY A 538 -30.94 -11.75 -7.01
N ILE A 539 -30.67 -10.49 -7.35
CA ILE A 539 -30.82 -9.34 -6.44
C ILE A 539 -31.92 -8.40 -6.95
N GLN A 540 -32.44 -7.53 -6.07
CA GLN A 540 -33.44 -6.55 -6.47
C GLN A 540 -32.83 -5.50 -7.42
N GLY A 541 -33.52 -5.13 -8.50
CA GLY A 541 -33.13 -4.02 -9.37
C GLY A 541 -34.07 -2.82 -9.24
N ALA A 542 -33.52 -1.61 -9.24
CA ALA A 542 -34.28 -0.35 -9.22
C ALA A 542 -33.79 0.60 -10.30
N LEU A 543 -34.67 0.92 -11.25
CA LEU A 543 -34.39 1.88 -12.33
C LEU A 543 -34.52 3.31 -11.81
N PHE A 544 -33.42 4.04 -11.80
CA PHE A 544 -33.33 5.45 -11.46
C PHE A 544 -33.62 6.31 -12.69
N SER A 545 -34.57 7.25 -12.56
CA SER A 545 -34.96 8.19 -13.61
C SER A 545 -35.08 9.63 -13.10
N GLY A 546 -34.51 9.90 -11.91
CA GLY A 546 -34.58 11.18 -11.21
C GLY A 546 -33.33 12.04 -11.39
N LYS A 547 -33.35 13.24 -10.78
CA LYS A 547 -32.17 14.12 -10.68
C LYS A 547 -31.48 14.06 -9.31
N ASN A 548 -32.12 13.43 -8.33
CA ASN A 548 -31.61 13.30 -6.97
C ASN A 548 -31.79 11.86 -6.51
N LEU A 549 -30.70 11.20 -6.14
CA LEU A 549 -30.69 9.78 -5.77
C LEU A 549 -31.36 9.53 -4.41
N LEU A 550 -31.25 10.47 -3.48
CA LEU A 550 -31.87 10.38 -2.16
C LEU A 550 -33.40 10.46 -2.25
N ASP A 551 -33.93 11.43 -3.02
CA ASP A 551 -35.38 11.55 -3.26
C ASP A 551 -35.94 10.27 -3.88
N PHE A 552 -35.21 9.69 -4.83
CA PHE A 552 -35.57 8.42 -5.45
C PHE A 552 -35.59 7.27 -4.42
N ALA A 553 -34.51 7.10 -3.65
CA ALA A 553 -34.41 6.05 -2.64
C ALA A 553 -35.56 6.16 -1.62
N CYS A 554 -35.89 7.38 -1.17
CA CYS A 554 -37.00 7.65 -0.26
C CYS A 554 -38.36 7.29 -0.89
N SER A 555 -38.59 7.66 -2.16
CA SER A 555 -39.84 7.35 -2.88
C SER A 555 -40.08 5.85 -3.05
N LYS A 556 -39.00 5.08 -3.16
CA LYS A 556 -39.00 3.62 -3.28
C LYS A 556 -38.98 2.90 -1.94
N LYS A 557 -38.86 3.64 -0.83
CA LYS A 557 -38.73 3.12 0.55
C LYS A 557 -37.57 2.12 0.70
N LEU A 558 -36.44 2.48 0.08
CA LEU A 558 -35.19 1.71 0.13
C LEU A 558 -34.39 1.96 1.40
#